data_AF-A0A537UA90-F1
#
_entry.id   AF-A0A537UA90-F1
#
_cell.length_a   1.000
_cell.length_b   1.000
_cell.length_c   1.000
_cell.angle_alpha   90.00
_cell.angle_beta   90.00
_cell.angle_gamma   90.00
#
_symmetry.space_group_name_H-M   'P 1'
#
loop_
_entity.id
_entity.type
_entity.pdbx_description
1 polymer ?
#
loop_
_entity_poly.entity_id
_entity_poly.type
_entity_poly.pdbx_seq_one_letter_code
_entity_poly.pdbx_strand_id
1 'polypeptide(L)' 'MPKAAPKDERTIYDFIQELYKTRRVSDKTFSRVRALLGDAATVELVGILGYYVLISMILNVFRMSPPPGEALPFPES' A
#
# COMPACT_ATOMS: atom_id res chain seq x y z
N MET A 1 10.76 -4.76 -9.87
CA MET A 1 10.34 -3.35 -10.07
C MET A 1 10.27 -3.08 -11.57
N PRO A 2 9.17 -2.51 -12.10
CA PRO A 2 9.17 -2.06 -13.50
C PRO A 2 10.32 -1.06 -13.70
N LYS A 3 11.11 -1.25 -14.75
CA LYS A 3 12.37 -0.49 -14.97
C LYS A 3 12.13 1.02 -15.09
N ALA A 4 10.94 1.42 -15.53
CA ALA A 4 10.45 2.79 -15.50
C ALA A 4 8.99 2.76 -15.07
N ALA A 5 8.66 3.52 -14.04
CA ALA A 5 7.28 3.85 -13.66
C ALA A 5 7.12 5.36 -13.80
N PRO A 6 5.95 5.86 -14.23
CA PRO A 6 5.64 7.27 -14.23
C PRO A 6 5.99 7.94 -12.89
N LYS A 7 6.32 9.24 -12.94
CA LYS A 7 6.76 10.01 -11.77
C LYS A 7 5.72 10.01 -10.65
N ASP A 8 4.45 9.97 -11.02
CA ASP A 8 3.31 10.00 -10.10
C ASP A 8 3.20 8.67 -9.35
N GLU A 9 3.29 7.54 -10.06
CA GLU A 9 3.34 6.20 -9.47
C GLU A 9 4.53 6.03 -8.54
N ARG A 10 5.72 6.52 -8.92
CA ARG A 10 6.89 6.52 -8.03
C ARG A 10 6.65 7.32 -6.76
N THR A 11 5.93 8.44 -6.84
CA THR A 11 5.66 9.29 -5.68
C THR A 11 4.73 8.58 -4.69
N ILE A 12 3.71 7.88 -5.18
CA ILE A 12 2.82 7.04 -4.35
C ILE A 12 3.61 5.86 -3.77
N TYR A 13 4.43 5.19 -4.59
CA TYR A 13 5.23 4.06 -4.15
C TYR A 13 6.24 4.44 -3.06
N ASP A 14 6.98 5.54 -3.23
CA ASP A 14 7.95 6.05 -2.25
C ASP A 14 7.26 6.30 -0.90
N PHE A 15 6.07 6.90 -0.91
CA PHE A 15 5.27 7.14 0.30
C PHE A 15 4.88 5.85 1.01
N ILE A 16 4.37 4.87 0.26
CA ILE A 16 3.95 3.57 0.80
C ILE A 16 5.15 2.84 1.42
N GLN A 17 6.29 2.82 0.72
CA GLN A 17 7.52 2.18 1.20
C GLN A 17 8.04 2.85 2.47
N GLU A 18 8.11 4.18 2.51
CA GLU A 18 8.59 4.91 3.68
C GLU A 18 7.68 4.68 4.90
N LEU A 19 6.35 4.73 4.68
CA LEU A 19 5.35 4.48 5.71
C LEU A 19 5.51 3.09 6.32
N TYR A 20 5.60 2.03 5.52
CA TYR A 20 5.71 0.68 6.06
C TYR A 20 7.09 0.38 6.66
N LYS A 21 8.16 0.96 6.09
CA LYS A 21 9.53 0.76 6.60
C LYS A 21 9.76 1.46 7.93
N THR A 22 9.25 2.67 8.10
CA THR A 22 9.59 3.54 9.24
C THR A 22 8.41 3.80 10.18
N ARG A 23 7.19 3.38 9.81
CA ARG A 23 5.93 3.69 10.49
C ARG A 23 5.60 5.19 10.54
N ARG A 24 6.32 6.01 9.77
CA ARG A 24 6.13 7.45 9.61
C ARG A 24 6.43 7.84 8.16
N VAL A 25 6.07 9.05 7.78
CA VAL A 25 6.46 9.65 6.50
C VAL A 25 7.07 11.02 6.78
N SER A 26 8.18 11.33 6.12
CA SER A 26 8.81 12.65 6.21
C SER A 26 7.94 13.73 5.54
N ASP A 27 8.09 14.97 6.00
CA ASP A 27 7.37 16.13 5.45
C ASP A 27 7.57 16.28 3.94
N LYS A 28 8.77 15.95 3.46
CA LYS A 28 9.11 15.97 2.03
C LYS A 28 8.26 14.99 1.23
N THR A 29 8.16 13.75 1.69
CA THR A 29 7.38 12.70 1.00
C THR A 29 5.88 12.96 1.12
N PHE A 30 5.42 13.38 2.30
CA PHE A 30 4.04 13.81 2.51
C PHE A 30 3.65 14.96 1.58
N SER A 31 4.48 16.01 1.50
CA SER A 31 4.22 17.17 0.64
C SER A 31 4.16 16.80 -0.85
N ARG A 32 5.01 15.87 -1.31
CA ARG A 32 4.99 15.38 -2.70
C ARG A 32 3.69 14.64 -3.03
N VAL A 33 3.25 13.71 -2.18
CA VAL A 33 1.99 12.99 -2.38
C VAL A 33 0.80 13.94 -2.30
N ARG A 34 0.78 14.85 -1.31
CA ARG A 34 -0.29 15.85 -1.19
C ARG A 34 -0.36 16.77 -2.40
N ALA A 35 0.77 17.19 -2.96
CA ALA A 35 0.77 18.02 -4.16
C ALA A 35 0.21 17.28 -5.39
N LEU A 36 0.36 15.95 -5.43
CA LEU A 36 -0.16 15.10 -6.51
C LEU A 36 -1.66 14.81 -6.34
N LEU A 37 -2.10 14.48 -5.13
CA LEU A 37 -3.44 13.95 -4.86
C LEU A 37 -4.41 14.99 -4.25
N GLY A 38 -3.89 16.02 -3.59
CA GLY A 38 -4.66 16.89 -2.70
C GLY A 38 -4.87 16.28 -1.31
N ASP A 39 -5.41 17.09 -0.39
CA ASP A 39 -5.57 16.70 1.01
C ASP A 39 -6.53 15.52 1.20
N ALA A 40 -7.73 15.60 0.61
CA ALA A 40 -8.77 14.56 0.77
C ALA A 40 -8.29 13.19 0.27
N ALA A 41 -7.76 13.12 -0.95
CA ALA A 41 -7.27 11.88 -1.51
C ALA A 41 -6.00 11.36 -0.81
N THR A 42 -5.20 12.23 -0.18
CA THR A 42 -4.08 11.78 0.68
C THR A 42 -4.59 11.08 1.95
N VAL A 43 -5.66 11.59 2.57
CA VAL A 43 -6.31 10.93 3.71
C VAL A 43 -6.91 9.59 3.28
N GLU A 44 -7.61 9.56 2.13
CA GLU A 44 -8.16 8.33 1.57
C GLU A 44 -7.08 7.30 1.28
N LEU A 45 -5.93 7.72 0.71
CA LEU A 45 -4.78 6.85 0.46
C LEU A 45 -4.32 6.15 1.75
N VAL A 46 -4.14 6.90 2.84
CA VAL A 46 -3.75 6.30 4.13
C VAL A 46 -4.84 5.35 4.65
N GLY A 47 -6.11 5.72 4.50
CA GLY A 47 -7.25 4.89 4.88
C GLY A 47 -7.28 3.54 4.16
N ILE A 48 -7.13 3.51 2.83
CA ILE A 48 -7.15 2.27 2.05
C ILE A 48 -5.94 1.38 2.38
N LEU A 49 -4.77 1.97 2.63
CA LEU A 49 -3.57 1.23 3.03
C LEU A 49 -3.80 0.52 4.38
N GLY A 50 -4.40 1.21 5.35
CA GLY A 50 -4.77 0.61 6.64
C GLY A 50 -5.81 -0.49 6.50
N TYR A 51 -6.84 -0.26 5.69
CA TYR A 51 -7.91 -1.23 5.44
C TYR A 51 -7.37 -2.55 4.86
N TYR A 52 -6.55 -2.49 3.80
CA TYR A 52 -5.98 -3.70 3.20
C TYR A 52 -4.98 -4.41 4.12
N VAL A 53 -4.25 -3.67 4.97
CA VAL A 53 -3.39 -4.29 5.98
C VAL A 53 -4.23 -5.03 7.01
N LEU A 54 -5.33 -4.45 7.49
CA LEU A 54 -6.23 -5.11 8.43
C LEU A 54 -6.79 -6.41 7.85
N ILE A 55 -7.32 -6.35 6.62
CA ILE A 55 -7.83 -7.54 5.94
C ILE A 55 -6.73 -8.59 5.77
N SER A 56 -5.54 -8.19 5.30
CA SER A 56 -4.39 -9.09 5.14
C SER A 56 -3.99 -9.75 6.47
N MET A 57 -3.99 -9.02 7.58
CA MET A 57 -3.70 -9.59 8.89
C MET A 57 -4.70 -10.67 9.30
N ILE A 58 -6.00 -10.42 9.08
CA ILE A 58 -7.06 -11.40 9.37
C ILE A 58 -6.86 -12.67 8.52
N LEU A 59 -6.72 -12.51 7.20
CA LEU A 59 -6.53 -13.63 6.28
C LEU A 59 -5.30 -14.47 6.64
N ASN A 60 -4.18 -13.82 6.95
CA ASN A 60 -2.92 -14.49 7.26
C ASN A 60 -2.96 -15.22 8.62
N VAL A 61 -3.50 -14.59 9.67
CA VAL A 61 -3.57 -15.20 11.01
C VAL A 61 -4.48 -16.43 11.01
N PHE A 62 -5.60 -16.37 10.32
CA PHE A 62 -6.56 -17.48 10.25
C PHE A 62 -6.27 -18.47 9.10
N ARG A 63 -5.18 -18.28 8.35
CA ARG A 63 -4.79 -19.13 7.20
C ARG A 63 -5.96 -19.40 6.26
N MET A 64 -6.70 -18.34 5.94
CA MET A 64 -7.92 -18.46 5.15
C MET A 64 -7.57 -18.92 3.73
N SER A 65 -8.12 -20.06 3.32
CA SER A 65 -7.96 -20.55 1.95
C SER A 65 -8.83 -19.74 0.98
N PRO A 66 -8.38 -19.56 -0.27
CA PRO A 66 -9.23 -18.98 -1.32
C PRO A 66 -10.47 -19.86 -1.56
N PRO A 67 -11.51 -19.33 -2.24
CA PRO A 67 -12.69 -20.09 -2.61
C PRO A 67 -12.34 -21.42 -3.31
N PRO A 68 -13.18 -22.46 -3.15
CA PRO A 68 -12.93 -23.76 -3.79
C PRO A 68 -12.72 -23.61 -5.31
N GLY A 69 -11.58 -24.12 -5.81
CA GLY A 69 -11.23 -24.07 -7.23
C GLY A 69 -10.37 -22.87 -7.64
N GLU A 70 -10.10 -21.93 -6.74
CA GLU A 70 -9.16 -20.84 -6.98
C GLU A 70 -7.76 -21.19 -6.46
N ALA A 71 -6.74 -20.95 -7.31
CA ALA A 71 -5.35 -21.06 -6.89
C ALA A 71 -4.94 -19.81 -6.09
N LEU A 72 -4.01 -19.99 -5.16
CA LEU A 72 -3.40 -18.85 -4.48
C LEU A 72 -2.69 -17.95 -5.50
N PRO A 73 -2.89 -16.62 -5.45
CA PRO A 73 -2.25 -15.69 -6.38
C PRO A 73 -0.73 -15.62 -6.19
N PHE A 74 -0.26 -15.96 -4.98
CA PHE A 74 1.16 -16.08 -4.66
C PHE A 74 1.39 -17.34 -3.81
N PRO A 75 2.53 -18.04 -3.97
CA PRO A 75 2.87 -19.17 -3.11
C PRO A 75 2.95 -18.73 -1.64
N GLU A 76 2.38 -19.51 -0.73
CA GLU A 76 2.68 -19.37 0.70
C GLU A 76 4.12 -19.86 0.96
N SER A 77 4.92 -19.05 1.66
CA SER A 77 6.31 -19.31 2.02
C SER A 77 6.46 -19.84 3.43
#